data_AF-A0A9X3NJX9-F1
#
_entry.id   AF-A0A9X3NJX9-F1
#
_cell.length_a   1.000
_cell.length_b   1.000
_cell.length_c   1.000
_cell.angle_alpha   90.00
_cell.angle_beta   90.00
_cell.angle_gamma   90.00
#
_symmetry.space_group_name_H-M   'P 1'
#
loop_
_entity.id
_entity.type
_entity.pdbx_description
1 polymer ?
#
loop_
_entity_poly.entity_id
_entity_poly.type
_entity_poly.pdbx_seq_one_letter_code
_entity_poly.pdbx_strand_id
1 'polypeptide(L)' 'MAQALRARGQQRVYGVADPRVSVVSIPQATVWCRGGMLVWRDALGRRVQIFAEEIDHAVALLLAAP' A
#
# COMPACT_ATOMS: atom_id res chain seq x y z
N MET A 1 0.43 7.14 -0.86
CA MET A 1 -0.08 5.91 -0.20
C MET A 1 -0.57 6.13 1.23
N ALA A 2 0.29 6.39 2.22
CA ALA A 2 -0.15 6.50 3.63
C ALA A 2 -1.26 7.54 3.85
N GLN A 3 -1.15 8.71 3.22
CA GLN A 3 -2.19 9.75 3.26
C GLN A 3 -3.51 9.27 2.62
N ALA A 4 -3.46 8.61 1.46
CA ALA A 4 -4.64 8.09 0.79
C ALA A 4 -5.39 7.04 1.63
N LEU A 5 -4.66 6.15 2.33
CA LEU A 5 -5.24 5.19 3.26
C LEU A 5 -5.92 5.88 4.45
N ARG A 6 -5.28 6.90 5.04
CA ARG A 6 -5.87 7.68 6.14
C ARG A 6 -7.12 8.45 5.71
N ALA A 7 -7.14 8.97 4.48
CA ALA A 7 -8.32 9.62 3.91
C ALA A 7 -9.51 8.65 3.74
N ARG A 8 -9.26 7.34 3.64
CA ARG A 8 -10.28 6.27 3.64
C ARG A 8 -10.58 5.73 5.05
N GLY A 9 -10.17 6.41 6.11
CA GLY A 9 -10.49 6.07 7.50
C GLY A 9 -9.54 5.06 8.17
N GLN A 10 -8.44 4.66 7.52
CA GLN A 10 -7.47 3.76 8.15
C GLN A 10 -6.67 4.49 9.24
N GLN A 11 -6.78 4.01 10.48
CA GLN A 11 -6.12 4.64 11.63
C GLN A 11 -4.73 4.06 11.91
N ARG A 12 -4.52 2.76 11.67
CA ARG A 12 -3.27 2.04 11.97
C ARG A 12 -2.35 1.98 10.75
N VAL A 13 -1.98 3.16 10.24
CA VAL A 13 -1.08 3.32 9.09
C VAL A 13 0.31 3.73 9.57
N TYR A 14 1.27 2.82 9.46
CA TYR A 14 2.67 3.03 9.83
C TYR A 14 3.53 3.12 8.58
N GLY A 15 4.55 3.97 8.55
CA GLY A 15 5.44 4.01 7.40
C GLY A 15 6.79 4.65 7.67
N VAL A 16 7.77 4.26 6.85
CA VAL A 16 9.13 4.80 6.79
C VAL A 16 9.38 5.17 5.33
N ALA A 17 9.90 6.38 5.10
CA ALA A 17 10.27 6.86 3.77
C ALA A 17 11.78 7.08 3.70
N ASP A 18 12.44 6.30 2.84
CA ASP A 18 13.79 6.53 2.33
C ASP A 18 13.68 7.07 0.89
N PRO A 19 14.62 7.91 0.41
CA PRO A 19 14.59 8.42 -0.96
C PRO A 19 14.46 7.35 -2.05
N ARG A 20 14.88 6.11 -1.78
CA ARG A 20 14.84 4.98 -2.72
C ARG A 20 13.67 4.04 -2.47
N VAL A 21 13.10 4.04 -1.27
CA VAL A 21 12.00 3.12 -0.90
C VAL A 21 11.14 3.72 0.19
N SER A 22 9.82 3.62 0.04
CA SER A 22 8.88 3.90 1.12
C SER A 22 8.12 2.64 1.47
N VAL A 23 7.90 2.37 2.76
CA VAL A 23 7.12 1.23 3.23
C VAL A 23 5.92 1.75 3.99
N VAL A 24 4.74 1.20 3.70
CA VAL A 24 3.49 1.48 4.40
C VAL A 24 2.91 0.17 4.91
N SER A 25 2.69 0.06 6.21
CA SER A 25 2.03 -1.09 6.83
C SER A 25 0.66 -0.70 7.36
N ILE A 26 -0.32 -1.53 7.03
CA ILE A 26 -1.69 -1.56 7.55
C ILE A 26 -1.96 -2.97 8.11
N PRO A 27 -2.99 -3.18 8.96
CA PRO A 27 -3.21 -4.48 9.62
C PRO A 27 -3.21 -5.68 8.68
N GLN A 28 -3.75 -5.54 7.48
CA GLN A 28 -3.89 -6.60 6.48
C GLN A 28 -2.74 -6.68 5.45
N ALA A 29 -1.82 -5.70 5.40
CA ALA A 29 -0.78 -5.68 4.38
C ALA A 29 0.43 -4.78 4.71
N THR A 30 1.60 -5.20 4.22
CA THR A 30 2.79 -4.34 4.11
C THR A 30 3.06 -4.04 2.64
N VAL A 31 3.00 -2.75 2.29
CA VAL A 31 3.18 -2.22 0.95
C VAL A 31 4.56 -1.59 0.83
N TRP A 32 5.32 -2.03 -0.17
CA TRP A 32 6.61 -1.47 -0.56
C TRP A 32 6.40 -0.57 -1.77
N CYS A 33 6.93 0.65 -1.70
CA CYS A 33 6.93 1.62 -2.78
C CYS A 33 8.38 1.85 -3.22
N ARG A 34 8.73 1.45 -4.44
CA ARG A 34 10.08 1.62 -5.01
C ARG A 34 9.98 1.90 -6.51
N GLY A 35 10.67 2.94 -6.97
CA GLY A 35 10.76 3.26 -8.41
C GLY A 35 9.40 3.46 -9.07
N GLY A 36 8.46 4.12 -8.38
CA GLY A 36 7.10 4.34 -8.91
C GLY A 36 6.20 3.11 -8.89
N MET A 37 6.62 2.00 -8.27
CA MET A 37 5.81 0.78 -8.14
C MET A 37 5.43 0.51 -6.69
N LEU A 38 4.19 0.11 -6.49
CA LEU A 38 3.60 -0.37 -5.25
C LEU A 38 3.55 -1.90 -5.29
N VAL A 39 4.10 -2.55 -4.27
CA VAL A 39 4.23 -4.01 -4.21
C VAL A 39 3.80 -4.52 -2.84
N TRP A 40 2.92 -5.51 -2.81
CA TRP A 40 2.53 -6.22 -1.58
C TRP A 40 2.12 -7.67 -1.91
N ARG A 41 1.72 -8.42 -0.89
CA ARG A 41 1.06 -9.70 -1.05
C ARG A 41 -0.42 -9.58 -0.68
N ASP A 42 -1.31 -10.12 -1.50
CA ASP A 42 -2.73 -10.20 -1.16
C ASP A 42 -3.00 -11.27 -0.09
N ALA A 43 -4.26 -11.41 0.32
CA ALA A 43 -4.70 -12.39 1.32
C ALA A 43 -4.40 -13.85 0.93
N LEU A 44 -4.21 -14.14 -0.36
CA LEU A 44 -3.82 -15.47 -0.86
C LEU A 44 -2.30 -15.62 -0.99
N GLY A 45 -1.53 -14.64 -0.52
CA GLY A 45 -0.08 -14.61 -0.62
C GLY A 45 0.47 -14.28 -2.01
N ARG A 46 -0.38 -13.93 -2.98
CA ARG A 46 0.04 -13.61 -4.35
C ARG A 46 0.65 -12.22 -4.39
N ARG A 47 1.72 -12.05 -5.19
CA ARG A 47 2.37 -10.76 -5.36
C ARG A 47 1.51 -9.85 -6.23
N VAL A 48 1.11 -8.71 -5.67
CA VAL A 48 0.44 -7.63 -6.39
C VAL A 48 1.48 -6.55 -6.71
N GLN A 49 1.42 -6.00 -7.92
CA GLN A 49 2.29 -4.94 -8.41
C GLN A 49 1.45 -3.93 -9.19
N ILE A 50 1.47 -2.68 -8.76
CA ILE A 50 0.67 -1.60 -9.35
C ILE A 50 1.51 -0.32 -9.43
N PHE A 51 1.33 0.48 -10.47
CA PHE A 51 2.03 1.75 -10.57
C PHE A 51 1.52 2.74 -9.52
N ALA A 52 2.42 3.55 -8.97
CA ALA A 52 2.09 4.52 -7.93
C ALA A 52 1.14 5.63 -8.42
N GLU A 53 1.03 5.84 -9.74
CA GLU A 53 0.05 6.73 -10.36
C GLU A 53 -1.39 6.22 -10.19
N GLU A 54 -1.58 4.90 -10.06
CA GLU A 54 -2.88 4.25 -9.86
C GLU A 54 -3.22 4.14 -8.36
N ILE A 55 -2.86 5.16 -7.58
CA ILE A 55 -2.88 5.09 -6.11
C ILE A 55 -4.27 4.76 -5.54
N ASP A 56 -5.33 5.26 -6.16
CA ASP A 56 -6.71 5.01 -5.74
C ASP A 56 -7.14 3.56 -5.99
N HIS A 57 -6.70 2.97 -7.10
CA HIS A 57 -6.96 1.57 -7.40
C HIS A 57 -6.20 0.65 -6.43
N ALA A 58 -4.93 0.95 -6.16
CA ALA A 58 -4.14 0.23 -5.15
C ALA A 58 -4.79 0.29 -3.77
N VAL A 59 -5.29 1.46 -3.35
CA VAL A 59 -6.02 1.62 -2.09
C VAL A 59 -7.32 0.81 -2.08
N ALA A 60 -8.08 0.80 -3.19
CA ALA A 60 -9.30 0.01 -3.28
C ALA A 60 -9.01 -1.50 -3.09
N LEU A 61 -7.96 -2.03 -3.71
CA LEU A 61 -7.57 -3.43 -3.55
C LEU A 61 -7.12 -3.78 -2.13
N LEU A 62 -6.37 -2.88 -1.48
CA LEU A 62 -5.92 -3.06 -0.10
C LEU A 62 -7.07 -3.06 0.92
N LEU A 63 -8.15 -2.33 0.62
CA LEU A 63 -9.33 -2.23 1.47
C LEU A 63 -10.40 -3.29 1.17
N ALA A 64 -10.37 -3.88 -0.03
CA ALA A 64 -11.25 -4.99 -0.41
C ALA A 64 -10.75 -6.35 0.10
N ALA A 65 -9.48 -6.44 0.52
CA ALA A 65 -8.95 -7.64 1.15
C ALA A 65 -9.61 -7.84 2.53
N PRO A 66 -10.25 -9.00 2.79
CA PRO A 66 -10.92 -9.29 4.06
C PRO A 66 -9.94 -9.38 5.24
#